data_AF-A0A8H7LG38-F1
#
_entry.id   AF-A0A8H7LG38-F1
#
_cell.length_a   1.000
_cell.length_b   1.000
_cell.length_c   1.000
_cell.angle_alpha   90.00
_cell.angle_beta   90.00
_cell.angle_gamma   90.00
#
_symmetry.space_group_name_H-M   'P 1'
#
loop_
_entity.id
_entity.type
_entity.pdbx_description
1 polymer ?
#
loop_
_entity_poly.entity_id
_entity_poly.type
_entity_poly.pdbx_seq_one_letter_code
_entity_poly.pdbx_strand_id
1 'polypeptide(L)'
;MASLTRRASARNMKHEEESTPALDTPYKTRTRGSAFGKIKTLATLGIFVISGFLGYNAGNLGRIVSTKYFGGSPGTSGPLAYAVAYLKGPNSNVTGVIHFSQPSPTGPVFIIGELKNLDPNAERGFHIHEYGDARDGCMSSGSHYSECLVFLVRSRHGNTWTKDPFGVPHGGPKDLKRHVGDLGNIRSDADGVARLDFSDNIINLVGPLSIVGRTVLVHTGTDDLGRGNNEDSLKTGNAGGRAACGIIVFLFDNTLSFIMFGKVKFVAALALLTFSSASAKLTCETKKEVYAKAVLKDANGTQIGVVNLYQASNLEPVKITADIKGLGAEGKKGFHVHEFGDLSGGCASAGGHFNPFSKQHGAPTDAERHAGDLGNIVTGPDGTSKVEMEDKQISLYSGHRNIVGRAIVLHAGEDDLGLGGQSDSKTTGHAGARLACGVIGYAPAPTPAA
;
A
#
# COMPACT_ATOMS: atom_id res chain seq x y z
N MET A 1 -49.87 -10.78 49.57
CA MET A 1 -48.68 -11.61 49.85
C MET A 1 -47.51 -10.97 49.11
N ALA A 2 -46.83 -9.98 49.68
CA ALA A 2 -45.75 -10.03 50.66
C ALA A 2 -44.45 -9.56 49.98
N SER A 3 -44.30 -8.22 49.95
CA SER A 3 -43.06 -7.47 49.79
C SER A 3 -42.31 -7.50 51.12
N LEU A 4 -40.97 -7.62 51.10
CA LEU A 4 -40.13 -7.35 52.27
C LEU A 4 -38.84 -6.62 51.86
N THR A 5 -38.89 -5.31 52.10
CA THR A 5 -37.77 -4.41 52.34
C THR A 5 -37.20 -4.66 53.75
N ARG A 6 -35.89 -4.41 53.98
CA ARG A 6 -35.39 -4.00 55.30
C ARG A 6 -34.30 -2.94 55.20
N ARG A 7 -34.46 -1.93 56.07
CA ARG A 7 -33.64 -0.74 56.30
C ARG A 7 -32.47 -1.00 57.26
N ALA A 8 -31.40 -0.23 57.01
CA ALA A 8 -30.47 0.50 57.89
C ALA A 8 -30.30 0.18 59.39
N SER A 9 -29.05 0.29 59.85
CA SER A 9 -28.71 0.99 61.11
C SER A 9 -27.30 1.60 61.04
N ALA A 10 -27.20 2.86 61.45
CA ALA A 10 -25.98 3.65 61.57
C ALA A 10 -25.48 3.65 63.02
N ARG A 11 -24.17 3.73 63.24
CA ARG A 11 -23.57 4.31 64.46
C ARG A 11 -22.44 5.25 64.08
N ASN A 12 -22.47 6.40 64.74
CA ASN A 12 -21.61 7.56 64.59
C ASN A 12 -20.75 7.63 65.86
N MET A 13 -19.43 7.84 65.76
CA MET A 13 -18.61 8.30 66.89
C MET A 13 -17.38 9.10 66.40
N LYS A 14 -17.52 10.42 66.60
CA LYS A 14 -16.62 11.57 66.80
C LYS A 14 -15.08 11.45 66.62
N HIS A 15 -14.57 12.43 65.86
CA HIS A 15 -13.41 13.32 66.04
C HIS A 15 -12.29 12.97 67.03
N GLU A 16 -11.05 13.03 66.55
CA GLU A 16 -10.02 13.93 67.08
C GLU A 16 -8.97 14.27 66.00
N GLU A 17 -8.48 15.50 66.10
CA GLU A 17 -7.64 16.27 65.18
C GLU A 17 -6.26 16.42 65.83
N GLU A 18 -5.15 16.20 65.12
CA GLU A 18 -3.87 16.80 65.57
C GLU A 18 -2.86 17.03 64.42
N SER A 19 -2.72 18.33 64.14
CA SER A 19 -1.61 19.15 63.67
C SER A 19 -0.29 18.56 63.13
N THR A 20 0.16 19.24 62.06
CA THR A 20 1.52 19.34 61.52
C THR A 20 2.54 19.91 62.53
N PRO A 21 3.86 19.81 62.24
CA PRO A 21 4.51 21.02 61.72
C PRO A 21 5.56 20.77 60.60
N ALA A 22 5.68 21.77 59.74
CA ALA A 22 6.81 21.99 58.82
C ALA A 22 7.97 22.67 59.54
N LEU A 23 9.21 22.48 59.07
CA LEU A 23 10.33 23.40 59.33
C LEU A 23 11.36 23.40 58.18
N ASP A 24 11.80 24.60 57.85
CA ASP A 24 12.62 25.08 56.73
C ASP A 24 14.13 24.73 56.77
N THR A 25 14.70 24.59 55.56
CA THR A 25 16.00 25.02 54.93
C THR A 25 17.27 25.40 55.77
N PRO A 26 18.50 25.67 55.22
CA PRO A 26 18.99 25.74 53.82
C PRO A 26 20.42 25.20 53.50
N TYR A 27 20.79 25.26 52.20
CA TYR A 27 22.12 25.56 51.60
C TYR A 27 23.28 24.52 51.61
N LYS A 28 23.72 24.09 50.40
CA LYS A 28 25.03 24.47 49.81
C LYS A 28 25.24 23.98 48.38
N THR A 29 25.62 24.94 47.54
CA THR A 29 26.16 24.82 46.18
C THR A 29 27.59 24.28 46.18
N ARG A 30 28.01 23.60 45.09
CA ARG A 30 29.42 23.54 44.69
C ARG A 30 29.58 23.45 43.18
N THR A 31 30.10 24.54 42.61
CA THR A 31 30.67 24.65 41.26
C THR A 31 32.20 24.47 41.26
N ARG A 32 32.74 24.25 40.05
CA ARG A 32 34.15 24.27 39.55
C ARG A 32 34.74 22.88 39.24
N GLY A 33 35.36 22.64 38.08
CA GLY A 33 35.82 23.58 37.07
C GLY A 33 36.28 22.95 35.76
N SER A 34 36.61 23.85 34.83
CA SER A 34 37.16 23.63 33.51
C SER A 34 38.60 23.08 33.54
N ALA A 35 38.95 22.25 32.56
CA ALA A 35 40.32 22.15 32.07
C ALA A 35 40.33 22.10 30.54
N PHE A 36 40.91 23.16 29.97
CA PHE A 36 41.33 23.28 28.58
C PHE A 36 42.45 22.27 28.27
N GLY A 37 42.42 21.70 27.07
CA GLY A 37 43.53 20.96 26.47
C GLY A 37 43.44 20.93 24.95
N LYS A 38 44.06 21.91 24.28
CA LYS A 38 44.35 21.90 22.84
C LYS A 38 45.46 20.88 22.56
N ILE A 39 45.42 20.13 21.46
CA ILE A 39 46.60 19.74 20.65
C ILE A 39 46.17 19.34 19.22
N LYS A 40 46.60 20.21 18.30
CA LYS A 40 47.20 20.04 16.94
C LYS A 40 46.69 18.99 15.94
N THR A 41 46.28 19.58 14.81
CA THR A 41 46.48 19.18 13.40
C THR A 41 47.68 18.28 13.12
N LEU A 42 47.46 17.21 12.35
CA LEU A 42 48.43 16.69 11.39
C LEU A 42 47.69 16.21 10.14
N ALA A 43 48.07 16.79 9.01
CA ALA A 43 47.69 16.38 7.67
C ALA A 43 48.95 15.82 6.99
N THR A 44 48.86 14.61 6.43
CA THR A 44 49.71 14.11 5.33
C THR A 44 48.95 12.99 4.62
N LEU A 45 48.40 13.24 3.42
CA LEU A 45 48.81 12.65 2.12
C LEU A 45 48.97 11.11 2.18
N GLY A 46 48.30 10.25 1.42
CA GLY A 46 47.49 10.34 0.21
C GLY A 46 47.57 8.94 -0.45
N ILE A 47 46.57 8.53 -1.24
CA ILE A 47 46.64 7.62 -2.41
C ILE A 47 45.25 6.97 -2.69
N PHE A 48 44.88 7.02 -3.97
CA PHE A 48 43.74 6.44 -4.72
C PHE A 48 42.39 7.16 -4.74
N VAL A 49 42.31 8.04 -5.75
CA VAL A 49 41.15 8.33 -6.60
C VAL A 49 40.54 7.04 -7.18
N ILE A 50 39.24 7.10 -7.48
CA ILE A 50 38.35 6.17 -8.22
C ILE A 50 37.35 5.41 -7.33
N SER A 51 36.19 6.02 -7.09
CA SER A 51 34.87 5.38 -7.25
C SER A 51 33.79 6.46 -7.13
N GLY A 52 33.56 7.15 -8.25
CA GLY A 52 32.42 8.03 -8.41
C GLY A 52 31.12 7.25 -8.52
N PHE A 53 30.04 7.89 -8.05
CA PHE A 53 28.73 7.91 -8.70
C PHE A 53 28.19 6.55 -9.20
N LEU A 54 27.72 5.70 -8.30
CA LEU A 54 26.71 4.68 -8.62
C LEU A 54 25.95 4.29 -7.34
N GLY A 55 24.63 4.47 -7.35
CA GLY A 55 23.73 3.91 -6.34
C GLY A 55 22.88 4.95 -5.60
N TYR A 56 21.88 5.52 -6.27
CA TYR A 56 20.77 6.18 -5.59
C TYR A 56 19.88 5.11 -4.90
N ASN A 57 20.34 4.64 -3.74
CA ASN A 57 19.60 4.60 -2.47
C ASN A 57 18.16 4.04 -2.34
N ALA A 58 17.80 2.95 -3.01
CA ALA A 58 16.67 2.12 -2.55
C ALA A 58 16.86 1.64 -1.08
N GLY A 59 18.10 1.31 -0.71
CA GLY A 59 18.46 0.90 0.66
C GLY A 59 18.33 2.02 1.71
N ASN A 60 18.62 3.29 1.37
CA ASN A 60 18.44 4.39 2.31
C ASN A 60 16.98 4.82 2.44
N LEU A 61 16.14 4.73 1.40
CA LEU A 61 14.72 5.06 1.54
C LEU A 61 14.01 4.06 2.46
N GLY A 62 14.22 2.75 2.26
CA GLY A 62 13.70 1.72 3.17
C GLY A 62 14.19 1.90 4.61
N ARG A 63 15.44 2.37 4.78
CA ARG A 63 16.04 2.70 6.09
C ARG A 63 15.43 3.96 6.72
N ILE A 64 15.20 5.03 5.95
CA ILE A 64 14.60 6.29 6.39
C ILE A 64 13.12 6.07 6.76
N VAL A 65 12.37 5.29 5.98
CA VAL A 65 10.98 4.93 6.29
C VAL A 65 10.92 4.05 7.53
N SER A 66 11.80 3.05 7.65
CA SER A 66 11.87 2.20 8.86
C SER A 66 12.23 2.98 10.12
N THR A 67 13.16 3.94 10.05
CA THR A 67 13.51 4.79 11.20
C THR A 67 12.42 5.82 11.53
N LYS A 68 11.81 6.45 10.51
CA LYS A 68 10.76 7.47 10.70
C LYS A 68 9.46 6.90 11.26
N TYR A 69 9.09 5.67 10.89
CA TYR A 69 7.80 5.07 11.27
C TYR A 69 7.89 3.91 12.27
N PHE A 70 9.06 3.26 12.42
CA PHE A 70 9.20 2.04 13.26
C PHE A 70 10.39 2.06 14.23
N GLY A 71 11.14 3.16 14.33
CA GLY A 71 12.20 3.32 15.34
C GLY A 71 13.38 2.34 15.23
N GLY A 72 13.62 1.75 14.05
CA GLY A 72 14.65 0.73 13.85
C GLY A 72 16.08 1.22 14.12
N SER A 73 16.89 0.39 14.80
CA SER A 73 18.32 0.66 15.00
C SER A 73 19.11 0.61 13.69
N PRO A 74 20.23 1.36 13.57
CA PRO A 74 21.12 1.28 12.41
C PRO A 74 21.67 -0.16 12.25
N GLY A 75 21.14 -0.94 11.31
CA GLY A 75 21.66 -2.28 11.00
C GLY A 75 20.62 -3.35 10.63
N THR A 76 19.33 -3.12 10.89
CA THR A 76 18.28 -4.04 10.44
C THR A 76 17.93 -3.79 8.97
N SER A 77 17.95 -4.83 8.13
CA SER A 77 17.40 -4.75 6.77
C SER A 77 15.92 -4.34 6.87
N GLY A 78 15.56 -3.20 6.27
CA GLY A 78 14.17 -2.72 6.25
C GLY A 78 13.22 -3.73 5.61
N PRO A 79 11.90 -3.51 5.70
CA PRO A 79 10.92 -4.45 5.19
C PRO A 79 11.09 -4.68 3.67
N LEU A 80 10.73 -5.87 3.19
CA LEU A 80 10.71 -6.20 1.77
C LEU A 80 9.81 -5.23 1.00
N ALA A 81 8.63 -4.96 1.54
CA ALA A 81 7.65 -4.06 0.93
C ALA A 81 6.95 -3.21 1.99
N TYR A 82 6.60 -1.99 1.60
CA TYR A 82 5.85 -1.06 2.40
C TYR A 82 4.75 -0.40 1.58
N ALA A 83 3.53 -0.46 2.12
CA ALA A 83 2.36 0.16 1.51
C ALA A 83 1.63 1.05 2.51
N VAL A 84 0.85 1.99 1.98
CA VAL A 84 0.00 2.89 2.77
C VAL A 84 -1.36 3.01 2.11
N ALA A 85 -2.39 3.27 2.92
CA ALA A 85 -3.69 3.70 2.45
C ALA A 85 -4.14 4.93 3.23
N TYR A 86 -4.59 5.95 2.51
CA TYR A 86 -5.19 7.15 3.08
C TYR A 86 -6.71 7.01 2.98
N LEU A 87 -7.37 6.75 4.11
CA LEU A 87 -8.81 6.53 4.15
C LEU A 87 -9.54 7.86 4.28
N LYS A 88 -10.56 8.05 3.44
CA LYS A 88 -11.48 9.18 3.51
C LYS A 88 -12.92 8.72 3.27
N GLY A 89 -13.84 9.22 4.08
CA GLY A 89 -15.26 9.01 3.89
C GLY A 89 -15.80 9.80 2.70
N PRO A 90 -16.52 9.17 1.75
CA PRO A 90 -17.22 9.89 0.69
C PRO A 90 -18.42 10.68 1.24
N ASN A 91 -19.10 10.12 2.25
CA ASN A 91 -20.28 10.68 2.91
C ASN A 91 -20.16 10.68 4.44
N SER A 92 -18.92 10.66 4.95
CA SER A 92 -18.62 10.67 6.39
C SER A 92 -17.36 11.50 6.66
N ASN A 93 -17.17 11.89 7.92
CA ASN A 93 -15.95 12.56 8.37
C ASN A 93 -14.84 11.59 8.78
N VAL A 94 -15.04 10.28 8.59
CA VAL A 94 -14.04 9.27 8.94
C VAL A 94 -12.81 9.46 8.05
N THR A 95 -11.66 9.57 8.71
CA THR A 95 -10.36 9.72 8.03
C THR A 95 -9.30 8.93 8.77
N GLY A 96 -8.24 8.54 8.06
CA GLY A 96 -7.08 7.94 8.72
C GLY A 96 -6.02 7.47 7.74
N VAL A 97 -4.92 6.98 8.31
CA VAL A 97 -3.80 6.47 7.54
C VAL A 97 -3.44 5.11 8.09
N ILE A 98 -3.43 4.10 7.21
CA ILE A 98 -3.07 2.73 7.54
C ILE A 98 -1.81 2.37 6.77
N HIS A 99 -0.84 1.86 7.50
CA HIS A 99 0.45 1.40 7.00
C HIS A 99 0.52 -0.11 7.04
N PHE A 100 1.08 -0.67 5.98
CA PHE A 100 1.31 -2.10 5.84
C PHE A 100 2.80 -2.34 5.63
N SER A 101 3.39 -3.25 6.40
CA SER A 101 4.77 -3.65 6.20
C SER A 101 4.91 -5.16 6.14
N GLN A 102 5.68 -5.65 5.19
CA GLN A 102 5.95 -7.07 5.03
C GLN A 102 7.47 -7.28 5.02
N PRO A 103 8.05 -7.88 6.06
CA PRO A 103 9.50 -8.07 6.14
C PRO A 103 10.06 -9.10 5.17
N SER A 104 9.28 -10.11 4.78
CA SER A 104 9.71 -11.18 3.87
C SER A 104 8.55 -11.68 3.00
N PRO A 105 8.81 -12.33 1.85
CA PRO A 105 7.74 -12.71 0.90
C PRO A 105 6.71 -13.70 1.46
N THR A 106 7.05 -14.41 2.53
CA THR A 106 6.19 -15.41 3.19
C THR A 106 5.86 -15.03 4.63
N GLY A 107 6.34 -13.87 5.09
CA GLY A 107 6.11 -13.38 6.44
C GLY A 107 4.73 -12.71 6.56
N PRO A 108 4.25 -12.52 7.79
CA PRO A 108 3.02 -11.77 8.02
C PRO A 108 3.14 -10.34 7.51
N VAL A 109 1.99 -9.76 7.17
CA VAL A 109 1.85 -8.32 6.97
C VAL A 109 1.47 -7.69 8.29
N PHE A 110 2.27 -6.75 8.75
CA PHE A 110 1.98 -5.93 9.94
C PHE A 110 1.19 -4.70 9.51
N ILE A 111 0.10 -4.43 10.22
CA ILE A 111 -0.85 -3.35 9.95
C ILE A 111 -0.83 -2.42 11.16
N ILE A 112 -0.41 -1.18 10.91
CA ILE A 112 -0.37 -0.12 11.92
C ILE A 112 -1.07 1.12 11.38
N GLY A 113 -1.84 1.81 12.20
CA GLY A 113 -2.44 3.06 11.77
C GLY A 113 -3.43 3.64 12.76
N GLU A 114 -4.02 4.77 12.36
CA GLU A 114 -5.02 5.46 13.17
C GLU A 114 -6.18 5.91 12.26
N LEU A 115 -7.40 5.63 12.71
CA LEU A 115 -8.65 6.12 12.11
C LEU A 115 -9.36 6.99 13.14
N LYS A 116 -9.94 8.11 12.69
CA LYS A 116 -10.60 9.12 13.51
C LYS A 116 -12.04 9.34 13.08
N ASN A 117 -12.81 9.96 13.96
CA ASN A 117 -14.22 10.31 13.75
C ASN A 117 -15.12 9.09 13.49
N LEU A 118 -14.75 7.94 14.05
CA LEU A 118 -15.61 6.77 14.13
C LEU A 118 -16.62 6.96 15.26
N ASP A 119 -17.67 6.15 15.27
CA ASP A 119 -18.58 6.12 16.42
C ASP A 119 -17.81 5.72 17.69
N PRO A 120 -17.99 6.41 18.82
CA PRO A 120 -17.28 6.11 20.06
C PRO A 120 -17.52 4.69 20.59
N ASN A 121 -16.49 4.07 21.14
CA ASN A 121 -16.54 2.75 21.81
C ASN A 121 -17.16 1.62 20.96
N ALA A 122 -16.98 1.67 19.64
CA ALA A 122 -17.70 0.81 18.72
C ALA A 122 -16.76 -0.12 17.95
N GLU A 123 -17.28 -1.28 17.54
CA GLU A 123 -16.59 -2.20 16.63
C GLU A 123 -17.06 -1.99 15.20
N ARG A 124 -16.14 -1.88 14.25
CA ARG A 124 -16.43 -1.65 12.84
C ARG A 124 -15.73 -2.69 11.99
N GLY A 125 -16.46 -3.28 11.04
CA GLY A 125 -15.89 -4.21 10.07
C GLY A 125 -14.78 -3.54 9.26
N PHE A 126 -13.69 -4.25 9.05
CA PHE A 126 -12.48 -3.76 8.42
C PHE A 126 -11.97 -4.79 7.40
N HIS A 127 -12.01 -4.41 6.13
CA HIS A 127 -11.80 -5.35 5.03
C HIS A 127 -10.94 -4.76 3.93
N ILE A 128 -10.36 -5.65 3.13
CA ILE A 128 -9.77 -5.32 1.84
C ILE A 128 -10.74 -5.79 0.76
N HIS A 129 -11.12 -4.86 -0.11
CA HIS A 129 -12.02 -5.07 -1.23
C HIS A 129 -11.25 -5.31 -2.52
N GLU A 130 -11.89 -5.98 -3.47
CA GLU A 130 -11.25 -6.50 -4.68
C GLU A 130 -10.59 -5.41 -5.55
N TYR A 131 -11.22 -4.25 -5.69
CA TYR A 131 -10.81 -3.22 -6.65
C TYR A 131 -10.26 -1.98 -5.96
N GLY A 132 -9.25 -1.37 -6.58
CA GLY A 132 -8.74 -0.03 -6.28
C GLY A 132 -9.36 1.02 -7.19
N ASP A 133 -10.65 0.91 -7.50
CA ASP A 133 -11.35 1.81 -8.41
C ASP A 133 -11.94 2.99 -7.63
N ALA A 134 -11.40 4.19 -7.89
CA ALA A 134 -11.77 5.42 -7.19
C ALA A 134 -12.84 6.26 -7.92
N ARG A 135 -13.54 5.72 -8.92
CA ARG A 135 -14.54 6.48 -9.70
C ARG A 135 -15.76 6.90 -8.91
N ASP A 136 -16.25 6.04 -8.02
CA ASP A 136 -17.45 6.30 -7.21
C ASP A 136 -17.14 6.14 -5.71
N GLY A 137 -16.11 6.85 -5.26
CA GLY A 137 -15.63 6.80 -3.87
C GLY A 137 -15.38 5.36 -3.42
N CYS A 138 -16.05 4.95 -2.35
CA CYS A 138 -15.93 3.58 -1.84
C CYS A 138 -16.79 2.56 -2.56
N MET A 139 -17.80 2.95 -3.35
CA MET A 139 -18.76 2.02 -3.95
C MET A 139 -18.15 1.21 -5.10
N SER A 140 -17.19 1.79 -5.81
CA SER A 140 -16.48 1.13 -6.91
C SER A 140 -15.47 0.06 -6.46
N SER A 141 -15.22 -0.13 -5.15
CA SER A 141 -14.23 -1.11 -4.68
C SER A 141 -14.64 -2.58 -4.84
N GLY A 142 -15.88 -2.87 -5.23
CA GLY A 142 -16.37 -4.24 -5.40
C GLY A 142 -16.68 -4.97 -4.09
N SER A 143 -16.62 -6.30 -4.11
CA SER A 143 -16.78 -7.19 -2.94
C SER A 143 -15.49 -7.27 -2.12
N HIS A 144 -15.52 -8.04 -1.03
CA HIS A 144 -14.30 -8.40 -0.32
C HIS A 144 -13.34 -9.12 -1.26
N TYR A 145 -12.06 -8.93 -1.04
CA TYR A 145 -11.02 -9.57 -1.83
C TYR A 145 -10.98 -11.07 -1.54
N SER A 146 -11.57 -11.85 -2.45
CA SER A 146 -11.72 -13.29 -2.37
C SER A 146 -11.00 -13.99 -3.52
N GLU A 147 -9.70 -13.75 -3.70
CA GLU A 147 -8.90 -14.58 -4.61
C GLU A 147 -9.02 -16.05 -4.17
N CYS A 148 -9.04 -16.98 -5.14
CA CYS A 148 -9.34 -18.39 -4.88
C CYS A 148 -8.23 -19.02 -4.02
N LEU A 149 -8.44 -19.04 -2.69
CA LEU A 149 -7.69 -19.92 -1.79
C LEU A 149 -8.15 -21.35 -2.05
N VAL A 150 -7.35 -22.11 -2.79
CA VAL A 150 -7.57 -23.56 -2.92
C VAL A 150 -7.24 -24.20 -1.58
N PHE A 151 -8.27 -24.43 -0.75
CA PHE A 151 -8.12 -25.20 0.48
C PHE A 151 -7.98 -26.68 0.14
N LEU A 152 -6.84 -27.25 0.50
CA LEU A 152 -6.61 -28.69 0.44
C LEU A 152 -7.32 -29.36 1.61
N VAL A 153 -8.63 -29.57 1.48
CA VAL A 153 -9.32 -30.47 2.41
C VAL A 153 -9.08 -31.89 1.93
N ARG A 154 -8.18 -32.62 2.59
CA ARG A 154 -8.08 -34.07 2.45
C ARG A 154 -9.38 -34.67 3.01
N SER A 155 -10.37 -34.92 2.14
CA SER A 155 -11.52 -35.74 2.51
C SER A 155 -11.03 -37.13 2.93
N ARG A 156 -11.54 -37.68 4.04
CA ARG A 156 -11.24 -39.08 4.46
C ARG A 156 -11.76 -40.11 3.45
N HIS A 157 -12.49 -39.69 2.42
CA HIS A 157 -12.96 -40.54 1.33
C HIS A 157 -12.64 -39.88 -0.02
N GLY A 158 -11.52 -40.29 -0.63
CA GLY A 158 -11.22 -40.02 -2.04
C GLY A 158 -10.40 -38.75 -2.31
N ASN A 159 -9.48 -38.88 -3.26
CA ASN A 159 -8.64 -37.80 -3.79
C ASN A 159 -9.43 -36.90 -4.77
N THR A 160 -10.57 -36.37 -4.34
CA THR A 160 -11.39 -35.44 -5.14
C THR A 160 -11.03 -33.99 -4.80
N TRP A 161 -10.43 -33.32 -5.78
CA TRP A 161 -10.06 -31.90 -5.73
C TRP A 161 -11.28 -31.05 -6.08
N THR A 162 -12.09 -30.68 -5.10
CA THR A 162 -13.22 -29.77 -5.35
C THR A 162 -12.76 -28.33 -5.19
N LYS A 163 -12.58 -27.62 -6.32
CA LYS A 163 -12.68 -26.15 -6.37
C LYS A 163 -14.03 -25.82 -5.71
N ASP A 164 -14.04 -25.09 -4.61
CA ASP A 164 -15.32 -24.64 -4.03
C ASP A 164 -15.98 -23.72 -5.08
N PRO A 165 -17.11 -24.14 -5.69
CA PRO A 165 -17.72 -23.38 -6.78
C PRO A 165 -18.33 -22.07 -6.31
N PHE A 166 -18.38 -21.80 -5.00
CA PHE A 166 -19.00 -20.61 -4.40
C PHE A 166 -18.01 -19.54 -3.91
N GLY A 167 -16.70 -19.79 -4.04
CA GLY A 167 -15.71 -18.95 -3.36
C GLY A 167 -15.69 -19.23 -1.85
N VAL A 168 -14.59 -18.88 -1.20
CA VAL A 168 -14.47 -19.04 0.25
C VAL A 168 -15.50 -18.11 0.91
N PRO A 169 -16.35 -18.57 1.85
CA PRO A 169 -17.27 -17.68 2.53
C PRO A 169 -16.50 -16.64 3.37
N HIS A 170 -17.15 -15.52 3.63
CA HIS A 170 -16.69 -14.56 4.63
C HIS A 170 -16.48 -15.25 5.99
N GLY A 171 -15.45 -14.80 6.70
CA GLY A 171 -15.15 -15.29 8.04
C GLY A 171 -14.27 -14.32 8.81
N GLY A 172 -14.04 -14.61 10.09
CA GLY A 172 -13.13 -13.83 10.93
C GLY A 172 -11.66 -14.12 10.64
N PRO A 173 -10.73 -13.25 11.05
CA PRO A 173 -9.32 -13.35 10.66
C PRO A 173 -8.60 -14.60 11.17
N LYS A 174 -9.17 -15.30 12.17
CA LYS A 174 -8.62 -16.56 12.70
C LYS A 174 -9.24 -17.81 12.08
N ASP A 175 -10.27 -17.64 11.24
CA ASP A 175 -10.99 -18.75 10.64
C ASP A 175 -10.19 -19.32 9.47
N LEU A 176 -10.21 -20.64 9.31
CA LEU A 176 -9.52 -21.31 8.21
C LEU A 176 -10.13 -20.93 6.86
N LYS A 177 -11.46 -20.78 6.81
CA LYS A 177 -12.21 -20.32 5.64
C LYS A 177 -12.61 -18.87 5.87
N ARG A 178 -11.99 -17.98 5.11
CA ARG A 178 -12.29 -16.55 5.05
C ARG A 178 -11.85 -16.01 3.70
N HIS A 179 -12.37 -14.86 3.29
CA HIS A 179 -11.75 -14.13 2.20
C HIS A 179 -10.33 -13.69 2.59
N VAL A 180 -9.47 -13.48 1.58
CA VAL A 180 -8.12 -12.92 1.80
C VAL A 180 -8.25 -11.57 2.50
N GLY A 181 -9.19 -10.74 2.06
CA GLY A 181 -9.42 -9.41 2.59
C GLY A 181 -10.18 -9.32 3.92
N ASP A 182 -10.60 -10.43 4.54
CA ASP A 182 -11.35 -10.37 5.79
C ASP A 182 -10.41 -10.12 7.00
N LEU A 183 -10.37 -8.90 7.54
CA LEU A 183 -9.52 -8.56 8.70
C LEU A 183 -10.30 -8.44 10.01
N GLY A 184 -11.62 -8.66 9.98
CA GLY A 184 -12.51 -8.65 11.13
C GLY A 184 -12.89 -7.25 11.58
N ASN A 185 -12.98 -7.03 12.90
CA ASN A 185 -13.36 -5.74 13.47
C ASN A 185 -12.16 -4.93 14.00
N ILE A 186 -12.22 -3.62 13.82
CA ILE A 186 -11.42 -2.65 14.57
C ILE A 186 -12.29 -1.99 15.64
N ARG A 187 -11.67 -1.52 16.72
CA ARG A 187 -12.37 -0.88 17.85
C ARG A 187 -11.93 0.56 18.02
N SER A 188 -12.88 1.47 18.10
CA SER A 188 -12.66 2.87 18.49
C SER A 188 -12.72 3.07 20.01
N ASP A 189 -11.97 4.05 20.50
CA ASP A 189 -12.06 4.53 21.89
C ASP A 189 -13.24 5.50 22.09
N ALA A 190 -13.33 6.10 23.28
CA ALA A 190 -14.39 7.03 23.63
C ALA A 190 -14.38 8.34 22.81
N ASP A 191 -13.26 8.65 22.16
CA ASP A 191 -13.10 9.81 21.29
C ASP A 191 -13.36 9.47 19.81
N GLY A 192 -13.77 8.24 19.52
CA GLY A 192 -14.00 7.78 18.15
C GLY A 192 -12.69 7.54 17.38
N VAL A 193 -11.60 7.24 18.08
CA VAL A 193 -10.29 6.95 17.50
C VAL A 193 -9.98 5.45 17.59
N ALA A 194 -9.72 4.81 16.46
CA ALA A 194 -9.24 3.44 16.40
C ALA A 194 -7.74 3.43 16.10
N ARG A 195 -6.94 2.83 16.99
CA ARG A 195 -5.49 2.62 16.80
C ARG A 195 -5.25 1.16 16.49
N LEU A 196 -4.66 0.90 15.32
CA LEU A 196 -4.44 -0.43 14.78
C LEU A 196 -2.98 -0.81 15.04
N ASP A 197 -2.79 -2.00 15.58
CA ASP A 197 -1.48 -2.66 15.71
C ASP A 197 -1.72 -4.17 15.76
N PHE A 198 -1.71 -4.81 14.58
CA PHE A 198 -1.89 -6.25 14.44
C PHE A 198 -1.22 -6.78 13.18
N SER A 199 -1.24 -8.09 13.00
CA SER A 199 -0.66 -8.75 11.83
C SER A 199 -1.60 -9.79 11.23
N ASP A 200 -1.49 -10.00 9.93
CA ASP A 200 -2.23 -11.03 9.20
C ASP A 200 -1.28 -11.93 8.38
N ASN A 201 -1.57 -13.22 8.31
CA ASN A 201 -0.73 -14.22 7.63
C ASN A 201 -1.26 -14.65 6.25
N ILE A 202 -2.41 -14.13 5.81
CA ILE A 202 -3.03 -14.48 4.54
C ILE A 202 -2.77 -13.39 3.50
N ILE A 203 -2.99 -12.13 3.87
CA ILE A 203 -2.70 -11.00 2.99
C ILE A 203 -1.19 -10.91 2.71
N ASN A 204 -0.84 -10.38 1.55
CA ASN A 204 0.54 -10.13 1.15
C ASN A 204 0.67 -8.75 0.51
N LEU A 205 1.86 -8.16 0.52
CA LEU A 205 2.15 -6.94 -0.25
C LEU A 205 2.75 -7.26 -1.63
N VAL A 206 3.34 -8.44 -1.79
CA VAL A 206 3.94 -8.91 -3.03
C VAL A 206 3.41 -10.30 -3.41
N GLY A 207 3.55 -10.66 -4.68
CA GLY A 207 3.09 -11.95 -5.18
C GLY A 207 1.59 -12.01 -5.51
N PRO A 208 1.04 -13.22 -5.71
CA PRO A 208 -0.30 -13.41 -6.29
C PRO A 208 -1.44 -13.00 -5.35
N LEU A 209 -1.23 -13.03 -4.03
CA LEU A 209 -2.21 -12.58 -3.05
C LEU A 209 -2.00 -11.10 -2.64
N SER A 210 -1.26 -10.33 -3.44
CA SER A 210 -0.98 -8.93 -3.12
C SER A 210 -2.28 -8.12 -2.96
N ILE A 211 -2.32 -7.30 -1.92
CA ILE A 211 -3.40 -6.34 -1.64
C ILE A 211 -3.12 -4.96 -2.22
N VAL A 212 -1.94 -4.75 -2.83
CA VAL A 212 -1.56 -3.46 -3.41
C VAL A 212 -2.39 -3.18 -4.66
N GLY A 213 -2.84 -1.93 -4.79
CA GLY A 213 -3.82 -1.46 -5.79
C GLY A 213 -5.24 -1.96 -5.57
N ARG A 214 -5.52 -2.53 -4.39
CA ARG A 214 -6.88 -2.82 -3.90
C ARG A 214 -7.30 -1.77 -2.87
N THR A 215 -8.54 -1.84 -2.38
CA THR A 215 -9.07 -0.85 -1.44
C THR A 215 -9.15 -1.43 -0.03
N VAL A 216 -8.57 -0.76 0.97
CA VAL A 216 -8.91 -1.02 2.37
C VAL A 216 -10.12 -0.17 2.76
N LEU A 217 -11.01 -0.74 3.57
CA LEU A 217 -12.31 -0.17 3.87
C LEU A 217 -12.69 -0.42 5.32
N VAL A 218 -13.19 0.63 5.97
CA VAL A 218 -13.89 0.54 7.26
C VAL A 218 -15.39 0.71 7.03
N HIS A 219 -16.18 -0.19 7.59
CA HIS A 219 -17.63 -0.21 7.46
C HIS A 219 -18.33 0.66 8.50
N THR A 220 -19.63 0.90 8.31
CA THR A 220 -20.48 1.62 9.28
C THR A 220 -20.98 0.74 10.42
N GLY A 221 -21.06 -0.58 10.19
CA GLY A 221 -21.52 -1.56 11.17
C GLY A 221 -20.42 -2.51 11.63
N THR A 222 -20.76 -3.33 12.62
CA THR A 222 -19.91 -4.39 13.15
C THR A 222 -19.98 -5.60 12.25
N ASP A 223 -18.82 -6.18 11.95
CA ASP A 223 -18.70 -7.45 11.25
C ASP A 223 -19.06 -8.62 12.19
N ASP A 224 -20.02 -9.45 11.81
CA ASP A 224 -20.42 -10.66 12.54
C ASP A 224 -19.50 -11.87 12.29
N LEU A 225 -18.48 -11.68 11.46
CA LEU A 225 -17.42 -12.63 11.16
C LEU A 225 -17.95 -13.92 10.51
N GLY A 226 -19.05 -13.85 9.76
CA GLY A 226 -19.65 -15.01 9.11
C GLY A 226 -20.46 -15.89 10.07
N ARG A 227 -20.80 -15.38 11.26
CA ARG A 227 -21.51 -16.12 12.33
C ARG A 227 -23.00 -15.76 12.40
N GLY A 228 -23.48 -14.94 11.48
CA GLY A 228 -24.90 -14.63 11.31
C GLY A 228 -25.64 -15.75 10.58
N ASN A 229 -26.93 -15.91 10.88
CA ASN A 229 -27.79 -16.93 10.29
C ASN A 229 -28.45 -16.43 8.99
N ASN A 230 -27.72 -15.71 8.13
CA ASN A 230 -28.23 -15.18 6.87
C ASN A 230 -27.14 -15.20 5.77
N GLU A 231 -27.55 -15.05 4.51
CA GLU A 231 -26.60 -15.06 3.39
C GLU A 231 -25.61 -13.89 3.43
N ASP A 232 -26.05 -12.72 3.91
CA ASP A 232 -25.22 -11.51 3.93
C ASP A 232 -24.07 -11.61 4.93
N SER A 233 -24.21 -12.42 5.99
CA SER A 233 -23.14 -12.78 6.90
C SER A 233 -22.01 -13.49 6.14
N LEU A 234 -22.34 -14.48 5.32
CA LEU A 234 -21.35 -15.24 4.54
C LEU A 234 -20.74 -14.45 3.37
N LYS A 235 -21.27 -13.26 3.04
CA LYS A 235 -20.75 -12.40 1.97
C LYS A 235 -19.97 -11.19 2.51
N THR A 236 -20.46 -10.58 3.59
CA THR A 236 -20.03 -9.25 4.05
C THR A 236 -19.92 -9.12 5.56
N GLY A 237 -20.24 -10.18 6.31
CA GLY A 237 -20.30 -10.13 7.76
C GLY A 237 -21.41 -9.22 8.30
N ASN A 238 -22.44 -8.90 7.50
CA ASN A 238 -23.46 -7.90 7.83
C ASN A 238 -22.88 -6.53 8.25
N ALA A 239 -21.64 -6.19 7.83
CA ALA A 239 -20.95 -4.99 8.27
C ALA A 239 -21.60 -3.68 7.77
N GLY A 240 -22.55 -3.75 6.86
CA GLY A 240 -23.34 -2.60 6.40
C GLY A 240 -22.58 -1.68 5.45
N GLY A 241 -22.87 -0.37 5.54
CA GLY A 241 -22.34 0.65 4.63
C GLY A 241 -20.82 0.85 4.70
N ARG A 242 -20.30 1.72 3.83
CA ARG A 242 -18.86 1.98 3.65
C ARG A 242 -18.49 3.34 4.25
N ALA A 243 -17.94 3.35 5.46
CA ALA A 243 -17.69 4.58 6.20
C ALA A 243 -16.52 5.38 5.62
N ALA A 244 -15.40 4.72 5.32
CA ALA A 244 -14.25 5.31 4.63
C ALA A 244 -13.42 4.24 3.94
N CYS A 245 -12.68 4.63 2.92
CA CYS A 245 -11.84 3.73 2.16
C CYS A 245 -10.64 4.46 1.55
N GLY A 246 -9.65 3.69 1.14
CA GLY A 246 -8.48 4.18 0.42
C GLY A 246 -7.80 3.07 -0.36
N ILE A 247 -7.23 3.40 -1.52
CA ILE A 247 -6.42 2.46 -2.29
C ILE A 247 -5.11 2.21 -1.53
N ILE A 248 -4.72 0.95 -1.40
CA ILE A 248 -3.45 0.53 -0.82
C ILE A 248 -2.36 0.72 -1.89
N VAL A 249 -1.42 1.61 -1.65
CA VAL A 249 -0.39 2.01 -2.61
C VAL A 249 1.01 1.73 -2.10
N PHE A 250 1.96 1.50 -3.00
CA PHE A 250 3.36 1.38 -2.62
C PHE A 250 3.91 2.72 -2.14
N LEU A 251 4.61 2.71 -1.00
CA LEU A 251 5.64 3.71 -0.71
C LEU A 251 7.04 3.21 -1.04
N PHE A 252 7.22 1.89 -1.09
CA PHE A 252 8.49 1.27 -1.45
C PHE A 252 8.34 -0.25 -1.65
N ASP A 253 9.09 -0.82 -2.60
CA ASP A 253 9.22 -2.25 -2.84
C ASP A 253 10.69 -2.59 -3.16
N ASN A 254 11.27 -3.52 -2.40
CA ASN A 254 12.67 -3.94 -2.46
C ASN A 254 12.87 -5.35 -3.05
N THR A 255 11.86 -5.89 -3.74
CA THR A 255 11.87 -7.26 -4.28
C THR A 255 13.08 -7.60 -5.14
N LEU A 256 13.61 -6.63 -5.91
CA LEU A 256 14.81 -6.84 -6.73
C LEU A 256 16.09 -7.06 -5.92
N SER A 257 16.24 -6.35 -4.79
CA SER A 257 17.43 -6.44 -3.94
C SER A 257 17.56 -7.83 -3.30
N PHE A 258 16.44 -8.44 -2.89
CA PHE A 258 16.43 -9.74 -2.22
C PHE A 258 16.95 -10.90 -3.11
N ILE A 259 16.76 -10.83 -4.43
CA ILE A 259 17.22 -11.87 -5.36
C ILE A 259 18.74 -11.76 -5.60
N MET A 260 19.28 -10.55 -5.59
CA MET A 260 20.70 -10.30 -5.90
C MET A 260 21.63 -10.71 -4.75
N PHE A 261 21.19 -10.60 -3.48
CA PHE A 261 21.93 -11.09 -2.31
C PHE A 261 21.77 -12.60 -2.05
N GLY A 262 20.80 -13.26 -2.71
CA GLY A 262 20.61 -14.71 -2.65
C GLY A 262 21.66 -15.53 -3.42
N LYS A 263 22.60 -14.88 -4.14
CA LYS A 263 23.75 -15.53 -4.79
C LYS A 263 24.88 -15.86 -3.79
N VAL A 264 24.55 -16.44 -2.63
CA VAL A 264 25.54 -17.22 -1.88
C VAL A 264 25.64 -18.57 -2.59
N LYS A 265 26.85 -18.93 -3.02
CA LYS A 265 27.16 -20.16 -3.78
C LYS A 265 26.63 -21.41 -3.06
N PHE A 266 25.41 -21.83 -3.36
CA PHE A 266 24.95 -23.19 -3.09
C PHE A 266 25.65 -24.11 -4.10
N VAL A 267 26.80 -24.65 -3.68
CA VAL A 267 27.37 -25.83 -4.34
C VAL A 267 26.36 -26.95 -4.10
N ALA A 268 25.67 -27.36 -5.17
CA ALA A 268 24.69 -28.43 -5.13
C ALA A 268 25.40 -29.76 -4.81
N ALA A 269 25.29 -30.22 -3.55
CA ALA A 269 25.53 -31.61 -3.22
C ALA A 269 24.29 -32.41 -3.65
N LEU A 270 24.44 -33.14 -4.76
CA LEU A 270 23.44 -34.05 -5.31
C LEU A 270 23.32 -35.27 -4.38
N ALA A 271 22.45 -35.19 -3.37
CA ALA A 271 22.00 -36.35 -2.60
C ALA A 271 20.60 -36.76 -3.10
N LEU A 272 20.59 -37.81 -3.91
CA LEU A 272 19.40 -38.45 -4.47
C LEU A 272 18.63 -39.17 -3.35
N LEU A 273 17.68 -38.47 -2.72
CA LEU A 273 16.65 -39.06 -1.88
C LEU A 273 15.29 -38.71 -2.50
N THR A 274 14.73 -39.67 -3.25
CA THR A 274 13.39 -39.57 -3.83
C THR A 274 12.34 -39.74 -2.72
N PHE A 275 12.10 -38.68 -1.96
CA PHE A 275 10.83 -38.51 -1.27
C PHE A 275 9.87 -37.78 -2.24
N SER A 276 8.94 -38.55 -2.82
CA SER A 276 7.78 -37.98 -3.52
C SER A 276 6.82 -37.40 -2.47
N SER A 277 7.20 -36.27 -1.86
CA SER A 277 6.21 -35.39 -1.26
C SER A 277 5.59 -34.60 -2.38
N ALA A 278 4.39 -35.00 -2.81
CA ALA A 278 3.52 -34.17 -3.62
C ALA A 278 3.25 -32.87 -2.85
N SER A 279 4.12 -31.86 -3.06
CA SER A 279 3.83 -30.49 -2.65
C SER A 279 2.63 -30.06 -3.46
N ALA A 280 1.48 -29.97 -2.79
CA ALA A 280 0.29 -29.44 -3.41
C ALA A 280 0.58 -28.01 -3.84
N LYS A 281 0.70 -27.81 -5.16
CA LYS A 281 0.79 -26.48 -5.74
C LYS A 281 -0.53 -25.78 -5.46
N LEU A 282 -0.48 -24.67 -4.73
CA LEU A 282 -1.56 -23.71 -4.68
C LEU A 282 -1.71 -23.12 -6.10
N THR A 283 -2.53 -23.74 -6.94
CA THR A 283 -2.85 -23.18 -8.26
C THR A 283 -4.16 -22.43 -8.15
N CYS A 284 -4.09 -21.14 -7.80
CA CYS A 284 -5.15 -20.22 -8.17
C CYS A 284 -5.09 -20.09 -9.69
N GLU A 285 -6.22 -20.31 -10.36
CA GLU A 285 -6.36 -19.95 -11.78
C GLU A 285 -6.16 -18.43 -11.84
N THR A 286 -4.97 -18.00 -12.24
CA THR A 286 -4.66 -16.59 -12.43
C THR A 286 -5.71 -16.02 -13.37
N LYS A 287 -6.38 -14.92 -12.98
CA LYS A 287 -7.30 -14.20 -13.87
C LYS A 287 -6.66 -14.10 -15.24
N LYS A 288 -7.33 -14.69 -16.23
CA LYS A 288 -6.80 -14.77 -17.60
C LYS A 288 -6.47 -13.37 -18.12
N GLU A 289 -7.26 -12.37 -17.71
CA GLU A 289 -7.09 -10.97 -18.07
C GLU A 289 -7.11 -10.09 -16.81
N VAL A 290 -6.33 -9.01 -16.83
CA VAL A 290 -6.27 -8.03 -15.74
C VAL A 290 -6.68 -6.66 -16.25
N TYR A 291 -7.53 -5.99 -15.47
CA TYR A 291 -7.99 -4.64 -15.72
C TYR A 291 -7.56 -3.74 -14.56
N ALA A 292 -7.12 -2.53 -14.89
CA ALA A 292 -6.79 -1.50 -13.92
C ALA A 292 -7.24 -0.12 -14.43
N LYS A 293 -7.42 0.83 -13.51
CA LYS A 293 -7.79 2.21 -13.82
C LYS A 293 -6.99 3.19 -12.99
N ALA A 294 -6.78 4.37 -13.53
CA ALA A 294 -6.29 5.54 -12.81
C ALA A 294 -7.19 6.75 -13.09
N VAL A 295 -7.80 7.29 -12.04
CA VAL A 295 -8.59 8.54 -12.11
C VAL A 295 -7.61 9.71 -12.01
N LEU A 296 -7.40 10.42 -13.11
CA LEU A 296 -6.48 11.56 -13.15
C LEU A 296 -7.16 12.79 -12.56
N LYS A 297 -6.56 13.34 -11.51
CA LYS A 297 -6.98 14.60 -10.90
C LYS A 297 -5.89 15.66 -11.02
N ASP A 298 -6.30 16.88 -11.32
CA ASP A 298 -5.41 18.05 -11.33
C ASP A 298 -5.03 18.48 -9.90
N ALA A 299 -4.22 19.54 -9.79
CA ALA A 299 -3.81 20.11 -8.49
C ALA A 299 -4.98 20.61 -7.63
N ASN A 300 -6.14 20.90 -8.22
CA ASN A 300 -7.36 21.32 -7.51
C ASN A 300 -8.23 20.12 -7.08
N GLY A 301 -7.83 18.90 -7.44
CA GLY A 301 -8.61 17.68 -7.21
C GLY A 301 -9.72 17.45 -8.24
N THR A 302 -9.77 18.26 -9.30
CA THR A 302 -10.73 18.11 -10.40
C THR A 302 -10.35 16.89 -11.23
N GLN A 303 -11.30 15.99 -11.45
CA GLN A 303 -11.08 14.86 -12.35
C GLN A 303 -11.02 15.36 -13.80
N ILE A 304 -9.91 15.07 -14.48
CA ILE A 304 -9.69 15.48 -15.88
C ILE A 304 -9.76 14.33 -16.87
N GLY A 305 -9.71 13.08 -16.39
CA GLY A 305 -9.78 11.89 -17.23
C GLY A 305 -9.70 10.60 -16.42
N VAL A 306 -9.98 9.48 -17.08
CA VAL A 306 -9.77 8.14 -16.54
C VAL A 306 -8.91 7.35 -17.51
N VAL A 307 -7.76 6.90 -17.03
CA VAL A 307 -6.89 6.00 -17.79
C VAL A 307 -7.33 4.57 -17.51
N ASN A 308 -7.62 3.83 -18.56
CA ASN A 308 -7.95 2.41 -18.53
C ASN A 308 -6.73 1.63 -18.96
N LEU A 309 -6.39 0.58 -18.20
CA LEU A 309 -5.31 -0.34 -18.49
C LEU A 309 -5.87 -1.75 -18.59
N TYR A 310 -5.42 -2.48 -19.59
CA TYR A 310 -5.83 -3.86 -19.83
C TYR A 310 -4.62 -4.70 -20.23
N GLN A 311 -4.51 -5.90 -19.68
CA GLN A 311 -3.49 -6.86 -20.07
C GLN A 311 -4.12 -8.25 -20.20
N ALA A 312 -4.05 -8.82 -21.41
CA ALA A 312 -4.73 -10.06 -21.76
C ALA A 312 -4.04 -11.33 -21.22
N SER A 313 -2.75 -11.24 -20.88
CA SER A 313 -2.00 -12.24 -20.14
C SER A 313 -0.67 -11.64 -19.67
N ASN A 314 0.09 -12.34 -18.82
CA ASN A 314 1.39 -11.85 -18.34
C ASN A 314 2.49 -11.75 -19.43
N LEU A 315 2.22 -12.25 -20.65
CA LEU A 315 3.13 -12.15 -21.80
C LEU A 315 2.71 -11.07 -22.80
N GLU A 316 1.47 -10.58 -22.70
CA GLU A 316 0.93 -9.61 -23.64
C GLU A 316 1.26 -8.16 -23.21
N PRO A 317 1.32 -7.22 -24.16
CA PRO A 317 1.48 -5.79 -23.85
C PRO A 317 0.32 -5.27 -22.98
N VAL A 318 0.60 -4.25 -22.18
CA VAL A 318 -0.44 -3.48 -21.50
C VAL A 318 -1.01 -2.48 -22.48
N LYS A 319 -2.31 -2.56 -22.73
CA LYS A 319 -3.07 -1.57 -23.50
C LYS A 319 -3.52 -0.44 -22.59
N ILE A 320 -3.35 0.79 -23.03
CA ILE A 320 -3.68 1.99 -22.28
C ILE A 320 -4.59 2.87 -23.13
N THR A 321 -5.76 3.21 -22.59
CA THR A 321 -6.69 4.13 -23.24
C THR A 321 -7.20 5.19 -22.27
N ALA A 322 -7.41 6.41 -22.75
CA ALA A 322 -7.96 7.49 -21.93
C ALA A 322 -8.58 8.58 -22.80
N ASP A 323 -9.60 9.25 -22.27
CA ASP A 323 -10.04 10.56 -22.75
C ASP A 323 -9.74 11.57 -21.64
N ILE A 324 -8.86 12.52 -21.93
CA ILE A 324 -8.38 13.53 -20.97
C ILE A 324 -8.77 14.90 -21.48
N LYS A 325 -9.28 15.76 -20.59
CA LYS A 325 -9.78 17.10 -20.92
C LYS A 325 -9.09 18.17 -20.09
N GLY A 326 -9.30 19.44 -20.44
CA GLY A 326 -8.79 20.57 -19.66
C GLY A 326 -7.27 20.70 -19.71
N LEU A 327 -6.63 20.27 -20.80
CA LEU A 327 -5.18 20.24 -20.96
C LEU A 327 -4.57 21.57 -21.42
N GLY A 328 -5.41 22.56 -21.69
CA GLY A 328 -5.00 23.89 -22.15
C GLY A 328 -4.59 23.88 -23.62
N ALA A 329 -3.47 24.53 -23.93
CA ALA A 329 -2.97 24.67 -25.30
C ALA A 329 -2.63 23.31 -25.92
N GLU A 330 -2.77 23.24 -27.25
CA GLU A 330 -2.36 22.10 -28.05
C GLU A 330 -0.86 21.81 -27.91
N GLY A 331 -0.49 20.54 -28.08
CA GLY A 331 0.90 20.10 -27.99
C GLY A 331 1.07 18.78 -27.26
N LYS A 332 2.33 18.35 -27.18
CA LYS A 332 2.69 17.11 -26.50
C LYS A 332 2.83 17.32 -24.99
N LYS A 333 2.50 16.29 -24.23
CA LYS A 333 2.64 16.26 -22.77
C LYS A 333 3.23 14.92 -22.34
N GLY A 334 4.30 14.97 -21.54
CA GLY A 334 4.94 13.78 -20.99
C GLY A 334 3.98 12.97 -20.14
N PHE A 335 4.00 11.66 -20.28
CA PHE A 335 3.06 10.73 -19.67
C PHE A 335 3.81 9.53 -19.11
N HIS A 336 3.80 9.38 -17.79
CA HIS A 336 4.68 8.43 -17.12
C HIS A 336 3.97 7.67 -16.00
N VAL A 337 4.43 6.44 -15.74
CA VAL A 337 4.19 5.78 -14.47
C VAL A 337 5.29 6.20 -13.49
N HIS A 338 4.90 6.73 -12.36
CA HIS A 338 5.79 7.12 -11.27
C HIS A 338 5.94 6.01 -10.23
N GLU A 339 6.98 6.09 -9.43
CA GLU A 339 7.40 5.03 -8.51
C GLU A 339 6.35 4.75 -7.43
N PHE A 340 5.77 5.77 -6.82
CA PHE A 340 4.83 5.63 -5.70
C PHE A 340 3.40 5.96 -6.12
N GLY A 341 2.45 5.27 -5.49
CA GLY A 341 1.03 5.67 -5.56
C GLY A 341 0.65 6.68 -4.46
N ASP A 342 1.63 7.20 -3.71
CA ASP A 342 1.39 8.20 -2.67
C ASP A 342 1.06 9.56 -3.30
N LEU A 343 -0.17 10.01 -3.12
CA LEU A 343 -0.65 11.31 -3.56
C LEU A 343 -1.00 12.25 -2.38
N SER A 344 -0.51 11.96 -1.17
CA SER A 344 -0.78 12.76 0.04
C SER A 344 -0.28 14.21 -0.05
N GLY A 345 0.83 14.43 -0.77
CA GLY A 345 1.36 15.75 -1.12
C GLY A 345 1.03 16.15 -2.57
N GLY A 346 -0.09 15.67 -3.10
CA GLY A 346 -0.42 15.77 -4.52
C GLY A 346 0.53 14.95 -5.39
N CYS A 347 0.64 15.32 -6.67
CA CYS A 347 1.45 14.56 -7.62
C CYS A 347 2.94 14.55 -7.31
N ALA A 348 3.44 15.46 -6.48
CA ALA A 348 4.85 15.50 -6.06
C ALA A 348 5.26 14.27 -5.24
N SER A 349 4.35 13.74 -4.41
CA SER A 349 4.60 12.56 -3.56
C SER A 349 4.73 11.25 -4.35
N ALA A 350 4.37 11.23 -5.64
CA ALA A 350 4.50 10.05 -6.48
C ALA A 350 5.96 9.62 -6.74
N GLY A 351 6.97 10.40 -6.31
CA GLY A 351 8.38 10.05 -6.50
C GLY A 351 8.87 10.29 -7.94
N GLY A 352 9.95 9.61 -8.35
CA GLY A 352 10.48 9.66 -9.71
C GLY A 352 9.70 8.76 -10.68
N HIS A 353 10.19 8.62 -11.92
CA HIS A 353 9.65 7.63 -12.85
C HIS A 353 9.88 6.22 -12.29
N PHE A 354 8.96 5.30 -12.57
CA PHE A 354 9.11 3.92 -12.16
C PHE A 354 10.27 3.26 -12.91
N ASN A 355 11.38 3.05 -12.21
CA ASN A 355 12.63 2.56 -12.77
C ASN A 355 13.20 1.36 -12.00
N PRO A 356 12.54 0.18 -12.08
CA PRO A 356 13.00 -1.01 -11.37
C PRO A 356 14.40 -1.46 -11.83
N PHE A 357 14.79 -1.14 -13.08
CA PHE A 357 16.04 -1.63 -13.66
C PHE A 357 17.21 -0.64 -13.58
N SER A 358 17.03 0.50 -12.89
CA SER A 358 18.07 1.54 -12.73
C SER A 358 18.66 2.01 -14.07
N LYS A 359 17.82 2.13 -15.10
CA LYS A 359 18.17 2.63 -16.42
C LYS A 359 18.11 4.15 -16.50
N GLN A 360 18.64 4.74 -17.56
CA GLN A 360 18.34 6.13 -17.90
C GLN A 360 16.94 6.25 -18.51
N HIS A 361 16.39 7.46 -18.49
CA HIS A 361 15.16 7.80 -19.19
C HIS A 361 15.35 7.73 -20.72
N GLY A 362 14.31 7.28 -21.43
CA GLY A 362 14.29 7.16 -22.90
C GLY A 362 12.89 7.00 -23.49
N ALA A 363 12.80 6.87 -24.81
CA ALA A 363 11.52 6.69 -25.50
C ALA A 363 10.89 5.31 -25.21
N PRO A 364 9.56 5.10 -25.34
CA PRO A 364 8.92 3.81 -25.06
C PRO A 364 9.43 2.62 -25.90
N THR A 365 10.01 2.92 -27.07
CA THR A 365 10.61 1.93 -27.98
C THR A 365 12.06 1.60 -27.64
N ASP A 366 12.71 2.37 -26.76
CA ASP A 366 14.13 2.21 -26.46
C ASP A 366 14.37 1.05 -25.52
N ALA A 367 15.51 0.38 -25.73
CA ALA A 367 16.00 -0.62 -24.78
C ALA A 367 16.48 0.04 -23.48
N GLU A 368 17.05 1.24 -23.57
CA GLU A 368 17.47 2.07 -22.45
C GLU A 368 16.37 3.08 -22.12
N ARG A 369 15.51 2.71 -21.18
CA ARG A 369 14.44 3.57 -20.65
C ARG A 369 14.05 3.12 -19.24
N HIS A 370 13.39 3.99 -18.49
CA HIS A 370 12.66 3.55 -17.30
C HIS A 370 11.45 2.71 -17.71
N ALA A 371 11.05 1.76 -16.86
CA ALA A 371 9.85 0.97 -17.13
C ALA A 371 8.59 1.84 -17.23
N GLY A 372 8.54 2.94 -16.49
CA GLY A 372 7.43 3.89 -16.49
C GLY A 372 7.43 4.94 -17.61
N ASP A 373 8.41 4.94 -18.53
CA ASP A 373 8.48 5.92 -19.61
C ASP A 373 7.47 5.60 -20.72
N LEU A 374 6.31 6.25 -20.76
CA LEU A 374 5.29 6.04 -21.80
C LEU A 374 5.32 7.12 -22.91
N GLY A 375 6.29 8.04 -22.84
CA GLY A 375 6.50 9.08 -23.84
C GLY A 375 5.49 10.20 -23.72
N ASN A 376 4.89 10.60 -24.83
CA ASN A 376 3.99 11.75 -24.90
C ASN A 376 2.57 11.37 -25.30
N ILE A 377 1.59 12.05 -24.70
CA ILE A 377 0.24 12.18 -25.28
C ILE A 377 0.15 13.46 -26.10
N VAL A 378 -0.80 13.52 -27.03
CA VAL A 378 -1.03 14.70 -27.89
C VAL A 378 -2.33 15.38 -27.48
N THR A 379 -2.22 16.66 -27.13
CA THR A 379 -3.37 17.53 -26.82
C THR A 379 -3.81 18.24 -28.10
N GLY A 380 -5.09 18.13 -28.45
CA GLY A 380 -5.71 18.81 -29.57
C GLY A 380 -6.08 20.27 -29.26
N PRO A 381 -6.59 21.02 -30.27
CA PRO A 381 -6.90 22.44 -30.15
C PRO A 381 -8.07 22.75 -29.18
N ASP A 382 -8.88 21.75 -28.85
CA ASP A 382 -9.97 21.85 -27.87
C ASP A 382 -9.51 21.56 -26.43
N GLY A 383 -8.21 21.38 -26.22
CA GLY A 383 -7.63 21.06 -24.92
C GLY A 383 -7.96 19.63 -24.45
N THR A 384 -8.25 18.73 -25.39
CA THR A 384 -8.49 17.31 -25.10
C THR A 384 -7.40 16.40 -25.68
N SER A 385 -7.25 15.21 -25.10
CA SER A 385 -6.37 14.16 -25.62
C SER A 385 -7.08 12.82 -25.56
N LYS A 386 -7.16 12.16 -26.72
CA LYS A 386 -7.56 10.76 -26.83
C LYS A 386 -6.31 9.90 -26.88
N VAL A 387 -6.12 9.09 -25.85
CA VAL A 387 -4.97 8.22 -25.66
C VAL A 387 -5.32 6.81 -26.10
N GLU A 388 -4.49 6.24 -26.95
CA GLU A 388 -4.50 4.83 -27.32
C GLU A 388 -3.05 4.40 -27.56
N MET A 389 -2.51 3.58 -26.66
CA MET A 389 -1.14 3.09 -26.75
C MET A 389 -0.99 1.69 -26.14
N GLU A 390 0.09 1.01 -26.51
CA GLU A 390 0.47 -0.28 -25.94
C GLU A 390 1.92 -0.24 -25.48
N ASP A 391 2.20 -0.81 -24.31
CA ASP A 391 3.55 -0.89 -23.75
C ASP A 391 3.94 -2.33 -23.38
N LYS A 392 5.16 -2.72 -23.73
CA LYS A 392 5.69 -4.09 -23.54
C LYS A 392 6.57 -4.24 -22.29
N GLN A 393 6.91 -3.14 -21.63
CA GLN A 393 7.74 -3.16 -20.42
C GLN A 393 6.88 -3.23 -19.17
N ILE A 394 5.89 -2.35 -19.01
CA ILE A 394 4.99 -2.37 -17.84
C ILE A 394 4.15 -3.66 -17.79
N SER A 395 3.65 -3.99 -16.61
CA SER A 395 2.78 -5.15 -16.37
C SER A 395 1.71 -4.82 -15.33
N LEU A 396 0.54 -5.42 -15.44
CA LEU A 396 -0.51 -5.43 -14.42
C LEU A 396 -0.49 -6.70 -13.56
N TYR A 397 0.28 -7.71 -13.97
CA TYR A 397 0.55 -8.92 -13.18
C TYR A 397 1.69 -8.69 -12.19
N SER A 398 1.66 -9.42 -11.07
CA SER A 398 2.70 -9.41 -10.04
C SER A 398 4.09 -9.62 -10.62
N GLY A 399 5.08 -8.90 -10.10
CA GLY A 399 6.47 -8.97 -10.52
C GLY A 399 7.11 -7.59 -10.57
N HIS A 400 8.41 -7.54 -10.92
CA HIS A 400 9.21 -6.30 -10.86
C HIS A 400 8.76 -5.19 -11.82
N ARG A 401 7.92 -5.50 -12.80
CA ARG A 401 7.36 -4.54 -13.77
C ARG A 401 5.92 -4.15 -13.44
N ASN A 402 5.39 -4.61 -12.30
CA ASN A 402 4.03 -4.32 -11.89
C ASN A 402 3.86 -2.83 -11.58
N ILE A 403 2.86 -2.22 -12.22
CA ILE A 403 2.50 -0.80 -12.04
C ILE A 403 1.26 -0.60 -11.16
N VAL A 404 0.57 -1.67 -10.77
CA VAL A 404 -0.58 -1.58 -9.87
C VAL A 404 -0.13 -1.11 -8.48
N GLY A 405 -0.87 -0.14 -7.92
CA GLY A 405 -0.53 0.58 -6.69
C GLY A 405 0.50 1.69 -6.84
N ARG A 406 0.90 2.01 -8.08
CA ARG A 406 1.72 3.18 -8.44
C ARG A 406 0.83 4.29 -9.02
N ALA A 407 1.41 5.41 -9.43
CA ALA A 407 0.65 6.52 -10.03
C ALA A 407 0.98 6.72 -11.51
N ILE A 408 -0.03 7.05 -12.32
CA ILE A 408 0.17 7.74 -13.60
C ILE A 408 0.32 9.23 -13.31
N VAL A 409 1.25 9.87 -13.99
CA VAL A 409 1.48 11.32 -13.95
C VAL A 409 1.46 11.87 -15.37
N LEU A 410 0.68 12.93 -15.55
CA LEU A 410 0.66 13.74 -16.75
C LEU A 410 1.44 15.04 -16.50
N HIS A 411 2.39 15.35 -17.35
CA HIS A 411 3.25 16.52 -17.24
C HIS A 411 2.74 17.72 -18.03
N ALA A 412 3.30 18.89 -17.71
CA ALA A 412 2.94 20.17 -18.31
C ALA A 412 3.54 20.37 -19.70
N GLY A 413 4.79 19.95 -19.87
CA GLY A 413 5.56 20.05 -21.11
C GLY A 413 5.73 18.71 -21.83
N GLU A 414 6.34 18.79 -23.01
CA GLU A 414 6.75 17.64 -23.81
C GLU A 414 7.90 16.90 -23.12
N ASP A 415 7.80 15.57 -23.10
CA ASP A 415 8.90 14.68 -22.80
C ASP A 415 9.86 14.63 -24.02
N ASP A 416 11.11 15.06 -23.82
CA ASP A 416 12.19 15.07 -24.81
C ASP A 416 12.79 13.68 -25.11
N LEU A 417 12.26 12.63 -24.49
CA LEU A 417 12.64 11.23 -24.65
C LEU A 417 14.10 10.95 -24.31
N GLY A 418 14.70 11.78 -23.46
CA GLY A 418 16.10 11.71 -23.08
C GLY A 418 17.04 12.28 -24.13
N LEU A 419 16.55 13.05 -25.10
CA LEU A 419 17.33 13.55 -26.25
C LEU A 419 17.49 15.08 -26.26
N GLY A 420 16.85 15.81 -25.34
CA GLY A 420 16.78 17.28 -25.37
C GLY A 420 18.05 18.02 -24.92
N GLY A 421 19.08 17.31 -24.44
CA GLY A 421 20.35 17.91 -24.03
C GLY A 421 20.29 18.72 -22.72
N GLN A 422 19.17 18.70 -22.01
CA GLN A 422 19.01 19.29 -20.69
C GLN A 422 19.62 18.38 -19.61
N SER A 423 20.00 18.96 -18.48
CA SER A 423 20.62 18.20 -17.38
C SER A 423 19.72 17.08 -16.82
N ASP A 424 18.40 17.23 -16.96
CA ASP A 424 17.37 16.31 -16.49
C ASP A 424 16.68 15.52 -17.62
N SER A 425 17.15 15.64 -18.87
CA SER A 425 16.65 14.84 -20.00
C SER A 425 16.77 13.34 -19.69
N LYS A 426 17.94 12.88 -19.23
CA LYS A 426 18.18 11.46 -18.89
C LYS A 426 17.51 10.98 -17.61
N THR A 427 16.76 11.83 -16.91
CA THR A 427 16.04 11.47 -15.68
C THR A 427 14.53 11.66 -15.80
N THR A 428 14.06 12.67 -16.53
CA THR A 428 12.65 13.07 -16.54
C THR A 428 12.14 13.48 -17.93
N GLY A 429 13.01 13.41 -18.95
CA GLY A 429 12.67 13.88 -20.28
C GLY A 429 12.44 15.39 -20.36
N HIS A 430 12.89 16.16 -19.36
CA HIS A 430 12.59 17.59 -19.24
C HIS A 430 11.09 17.94 -19.35
N ALA A 431 10.19 17.02 -18.98
CA ALA A 431 8.75 17.17 -19.16
C ALA A 431 8.11 18.26 -18.26
N GLY A 432 8.86 18.80 -17.30
CA GLY A 432 8.44 19.88 -16.43
C GLY A 432 7.44 19.46 -15.35
N ALA A 433 6.58 20.41 -14.93
CA ALA A 433 5.66 20.25 -13.80
C ALA A 433 4.62 19.13 -14.02
N ARG A 434 4.09 18.58 -12.93
CA ARG A 434 3.08 17.52 -12.94
C ARG A 434 1.69 18.17 -12.93
N LEU A 435 0.94 18.08 -14.04
CA LEU A 435 -0.40 18.66 -14.16
C LEU A 435 -1.44 17.86 -13.40
N ALA A 436 -1.40 16.55 -13.53
CA ALA A 436 -2.37 15.65 -12.95
C ALA A 436 -1.78 14.29 -12.67
N CYS A 437 -2.40 13.55 -11.75
CA CYS A 437 -1.99 12.21 -11.40
C CYS A 437 -3.15 11.39 -10.89
N GLY A 438 -2.98 10.06 -10.92
CA GLY A 438 -3.96 9.12 -10.41
C GLY A 438 -3.32 7.78 -10.08
N VAL A 439 -3.75 7.19 -8.97
CA VAL A 439 -3.31 5.86 -8.56
C VAL A 439 -3.88 4.81 -9.52
N ILE A 440 -3.03 3.87 -9.94
CA ILE A 440 -3.39 2.70 -10.72
C ILE A 440 -3.92 1.63 -9.76
N GLY A 441 -5.23 1.43 -9.73
CA GLY A 441 -5.86 0.37 -8.95
C GLY A 441 -6.48 -0.70 -9.83
N TYR A 442 -6.64 -1.92 -9.31
CA TYR A 442 -7.39 -2.97 -9.98
C TYR A 442 -8.83 -2.51 -10.24
N ALA A 443 -9.39 -2.92 -11.38
CA ALA A 443 -10.75 -2.58 -11.78
C ALA A 443 -11.48 -3.84 -12.26
N PRO A 444 -12.83 -3.85 -12.22
CA PRO A 444 -13.61 -4.91 -12.87
C PRO A 444 -13.42 -4.84 -14.39
N ALA A 445 -13.65 -5.98 -15.05
CA ALA A 445 -13.77 -6.01 -16.50
C ALA A 445 -14.88 -5.04 -16.96
N PRO A 446 -14.72 -4.35 -18.10
CA PRO A 446 -15.78 -3.54 -18.68
C PRO A 446 -17.01 -4.43 -18.89
N THR A 447 -18.17 -3.95 -18.44
CA THR A 447 -19.43 -4.57 -18.83
C THR A 447 -19.58 -4.41 -20.34
N PRO A 448 -19.85 -5.48 -21.10
CA PRO A 448 -20.18 -5.34 -22.51
C PRO A 448 -21.30 -4.30 -22.65
N ALA A 449 -21.18 -3.40 -23.63
CA ALA A 449 -22.26 -2.47 -23.93
C ALA A 449 -23.52 -3.28 -24.24
N ALA A 450 -24.61 -3.00 -23.52
CA ALA A 450 -25.89 -3.67 -23.68
C ALA A 450 -26.54 -3.37 -25.04
#